data_AF-A0A9C8VAK6-F1
#
_entry.id   AF-A0A9C8VAK6-F1
#
_cell.length_a   1.000
_cell.length_b   1.000
_cell.length_c   1.000
_cell.angle_alpha   90.00
_cell.angle_beta   90.00
_cell.angle_gamma   90.00
#
_symmetry.space_group_name_H-M   'P 1'
#
loop_
_entity.id
_entity.type
_entity.pdbx_description
1 polymer ?
#
loop_
_entity_poly.entity_id
_entity_poly.type
_entity_poly.pdbx_seq_one_letter_code
_entity_poly.pdbx_strand_id
1 'polypeptide(L)'
;MVEVSGLIDQTWYDRAGNYRSWESTVTERYTMVNENTVQYEATIEDPQLYTEPWTISMPLYRRLEENFELPQFKCVEFVEELLFGRFRKGEPLEDMVMPF
;
A
#
# COMPACT_ATOMS: atom_id res chain seq x y z
N MET A 1 11.03 18.21 -6.18
CA MET A 1 10.86 17.66 -4.83
C MET A 1 9.49 18.11 -4.36
N VAL A 2 8.74 17.21 -3.75
CA VAL A 2 7.39 17.46 -3.23
C VAL A 2 7.43 17.15 -1.76
N GLU A 3 6.98 18.08 -0.93
CA GLU A 3 6.80 17.86 0.50
C GLU A 3 5.32 17.62 0.78
N VAL A 4 5.03 16.59 1.55
CA VAL A 4 3.67 16.18 1.92
C VAL A 4 3.57 16.18 3.43
N SER A 5 2.70 17.05 3.95
CA SER A 5 2.44 17.22 5.39
C SER A 5 0.94 17.40 5.65
N GLY A 6 0.54 17.37 6.93
CA GLY A 6 -0.86 17.53 7.33
C GLY A 6 -1.78 16.38 6.92
N LEU A 7 -1.21 15.17 6.73
CA LEU A 7 -2.01 13.97 6.46
C LEU A 7 -2.63 13.45 7.76
N ILE A 8 -3.86 12.93 7.67
CA ILE A 8 -4.57 12.33 8.80
C ILE A 8 -3.88 11.05 9.28
N ASP A 9 -3.94 10.81 10.59
CA ASP A 9 -3.33 9.67 11.30
C ASP A 9 -4.08 8.33 11.11
N GLN A 10 -5.10 8.31 10.24
CA GLN A 10 -5.89 7.11 9.90
C GLN A 10 -5.36 6.36 8.68
N THR A 11 -4.21 6.78 8.13
CA THR A 11 -3.61 6.20 6.93
C THR A 11 -2.27 5.54 7.25
N TRP A 12 -1.80 4.67 6.35
CA TRP A 12 -0.57 3.91 6.50
C TRP A 12 0.42 4.28 5.40
N TYR A 13 1.73 4.15 5.68
CA TYR A 13 2.79 4.32 4.69
C TYR A 13 2.80 3.20 3.66
N ASP A 14 2.47 1.97 4.08
CA ASP A 14 2.53 0.80 3.22
C ASP A 14 1.47 -0.25 3.57
N ARG A 15 1.47 -1.34 2.79
CA ARG A 15 0.55 -2.47 2.96
C ARG A 15 0.94 -3.41 4.10
N ALA A 16 2.10 -3.25 4.73
CA ALA A 16 2.52 -4.08 5.85
C ALA A 16 1.91 -3.62 7.18
N GLY A 17 1.28 -2.44 7.21
CA GLY A 17 0.67 -1.90 8.42
C GLY A 17 1.54 -0.86 9.13
N ASN A 18 2.57 -0.33 8.47
CA ASN A 18 3.35 0.78 9.02
C ASN A 18 2.50 2.04 9.02
N TYR A 19 1.89 2.35 10.16
CA TYR A 19 1.04 3.50 10.36
C TYR A 19 1.87 4.79 10.52
N ARG A 20 1.21 5.94 10.37
CA ARG A 20 1.83 7.27 10.50
C ARG A 20 1.14 8.13 11.56
N SER A 21 1.87 9.06 12.18
CA SER A 21 1.29 10.07 13.08
C SER A 21 0.77 11.30 12.31
N TRP A 22 0.12 12.22 13.01
CA TRP A 22 -0.30 13.50 12.45
C TRP A 22 0.86 14.49 12.23
N GLU A 23 1.99 14.30 12.93
CA GLU A 23 3.19 15.15 12.83
C GLU A 23 4.11 14.75 11.68
N SER A 24 3.81 13.68 10.95
CA SER A 24 4.75 13.20 9.95
C SER A 24 4.72 13.95 8.64
N THR A 25 5.93 14.10 8.09
CA THR A 25 6.22 14.74 6.82
C THR A 25 6.91 13.74 5.90
N VAL A 26 6.50 13.70 4.63
CA VAL A 26 7.12 12.87 3.61
C VAL A 26 7.69 13.79 2.53
N THR A 27 8.98 13.69 2.28
CA THR A 27 9.66 14.45 1.24
C THR A 27 10.00 13.53 0.07
N GLU A 28 9.33 13.74 -1.06
CA GLU A 28 9.43 12.91 -2.26
C GLU A 28 10.31 13.56 -3.33
N ARG A 29 11.19 12.74 -3.94
CA ARG A 29 12.02 13.10 -5.07
C ARG A 29 11.78 12.13 -6.22
N TYR A 30 11.45 12.72 -7.37
CA TYR A 30 11.26 12.01 -8.63
C TYR A 30 12.38 12.44 -9.58
N THR A 31 13.23 11.49 -9.96
CA THR A 31 14.33 11.73 -10.89
C THR A 31 14.12 10.89 -12.14
N MET A 32 13.89 11.52 -13.30
CA MET A 32 13.83 10.80 -14.57
C MET A 32 15.20 10.16 -14.85
N VAL A 33 15.26 8.83 -14.92
CA VAL A 33 16.48 8.09 -15.27
C VAL A 33 16.58 7.92 -16.79
N ASN A 34 15.43 7.67 -17.42
CA ASN A 34 15.25 7.61 -18.87
C ASN A 34 13.75 7.83 -19.19
N GLU A 35 13.38 7.76 -20.45
CA GLU A 35 11.99 7.96 -20.91
C GLU A 35 10.93 7.06 -20.26
N ASN A 36 11.33 5.90 -19.70
CA ASN A 36 10.43 4.88 -19.16
C ASN A 36 10.68 4.55 -17.69
N THR A 37 11.62 5.22 -17.02
CA THR A 37 11.99 4.93 -15.64
C THR A 37 12.20 6.20 -14.82
N VAL A 38 11.57 6.26 -13.66
CA VAL A 38 11.74 7.29 -12.64
C VAL A 38 12.38 6.65 -11.41
N GLN A 39 13.52 7.17 -10.98
CA GLN A 39 14.02 6.86 -9.64
C GLN A 39 13.18 7.67 -8.64
N TYR A 40 12.45 6.95 -7.80
CA TYR A 40 11.65 7.52 -6.73
C TYR A 40 12.38 7.33 -5.41
N GLU A 41 12.50 8.43 -4.66
CA GLU A 41 13.04 8.44 -3.31
C GLU A 41 12.05 9.17 -2.41
N ALA A 42 11.80 8.66 -1.22
CA ALA A 42 10.96 9.32 -0.23
C ALA A 42 11.63 9.24 1.14
N THR A 43 11.87 10.42 1.73
CA THR A 43 12.35 10.56 3.09
C THR A 43 11.15 10.76 4.02
N ILE A 44 11.07 9.96 5.06
CA ILE A 44 9.96 9.95 6.02
C ILE A 44 10.48 10.48 7.36
N GLU A 45 9.79 11.49 7.87
CA GLU A 45 10.08 12.12 9.16
C GLU A 45 8.82 12.01 10.03
N ASP A 46 8.89 11.24 11.11
CA ASP A 46 7.79 11.07 12.07
C ASP A 46 8.36 11.00 13.50
N PRO A 47 8.48 12.14 14.21
CA PRO A 47 9.12 12.17 15.53
C PRO A 47 8.31 11.44 16.62
N GLN A 48 7.03 11.14 16.36
CA GLN A 48 6.19 10.39 17.29
C GLN A 48 6.42 8.88 17.21
N LEU A 49 6.86 8.37 16.04
CA LEU A 49 6.96 6.93 15.76
C LEU A 49 8.39 6.44 15.51
N TYR A 50 9.24 7.27 14.91
CA TYR A 50 10.60 6.91 14.52
C TYR A 50 11.64 7.74 15.28
N THR A 51 12.77 7.11 15.60
CA THR A 51 13.89 7.76 16.30
C THR A 51 14.73 8.66 15.39
N GLU A 52 14.69 8.40 14.08
CA GLU A 52 15.41 9.18 13.07
C GLU A 52 14.68 9.14 11.72
N PRO A 53 14.88 10.15 10.86
CA PRO A 53 14.43 10.11 9.47
C PRO A 53 15.05 8.95 8.70
N TRP A 54 14.28 8.33 7.80
CA TRP A 54 14.76 7.26 6.93
C TRP A 54 14.25 7.45 5.51
N THR A 55 14.93 6.86 4.53
CA THR A 55 14.65 7.05 3.11
C THR A 55 14.48 5.73 2.39
N ILE A 56 13.39 5.60 1.63
CA ILE A 56 13.22 4.52 0.65
C ILE A 56 13.71 4.97 -0.72
N SER A 57 14.13 4.02 -1.53
CA SER A 57 14.54 4.25 -2.91
C SER A 57 14.09 3.08 -3.77
N MET A 58 13.35 3.35 -4.83
CA MET A 58 12.90 2.33 -5.78
C MET A 58 12.71 2.89 -7.19
N PRO A 59 13.00 2.10 -8.24
CA PRO A 59 12.68 2.47 -9.60
C PRO A 59 11.18 2.26 -9.87
N LEU A 60 10.51 3.31 -10.35
CA LEU A 60 9.19 3.23 -10.95
C LEU A 60 9.37 3.11 -12.47
N TYR A 61 8.92 1.99 -13.04
CA TYR A 61 9.11 1.70 -14.46
C TYR A 61 7.78 1.46 -15.16
N ARG A 62 7.71 1.91 -16.42
CA ARG A 62 6.58 1.61 -17.29
C ARG A 62 6.65 0.16 -17.77
N ARG A 63 5.51 -0.53 -17.80
CA ARG A 63 5.34 -1.83 -18.48
C ARG A 63 5.21 -1.56 -19.98
N LEU A 64 6.11 -2.12 -20.78
CA LEU A 64 6.28 -1.82 -22.21
C LEU A 64 5.98 -3.02 -23.11
N GLU A 65 5.64 -4.16 -22.51
CA GLU A 65 5.31 -5.37 -23.24
C GLU A 65 4.12 -5.13 -24.18
N GLU A 66 4.21 -5.60 -25.43
CA GLU A 66 3.13 -5.46 -26.41
C GLU A 66 1.87 -6.15 -25.90
N ASN A 67 0.71 -5.48 -26.00
CA ASN A 67 -0.58 -5.94 -25.47
C ASN A 67 -0.60 -6.13 -23.94
N PHE A 68 0.27 -5.45 -23.18
CA PHE A 68 0.14 -5.41 -21.72
C PHE A 68 -1.17 -4.74 -21.31
N GLU A 69 -2.00 -5.47 -20.56
CA GLU A 69 -3.17 -4.95 -19.89
C GLU A 69 -2.98 -5.05 -18.38
N LEU A 70 -3.50 -4.07 -17.64
CA LEU A 70 -3.55 -4.17 -16.18
C LEU A 70 -4.47 -5.34 -15.81
N PRO A 71 -3.95 -6.39 -15.14
CA PRO A 71 -4.78 -7.53 -14.78
C PRO A 71 -5.90 -7.07 -13.86
N GLN A 72 -7.10 -7.62 -14.09
CA GLN A 72 -8.20 -7.36 -13.18
C GLN A 72 -7.84 -7.91 -11.80
N PHE A 73 -7.92 -7.07 -10.78
CA PHE A 73 -7.88 -7.53 -9.40
C PHE A 73 -9.13 -8.39 -9.17
N LYS A 74 -8.98 -9.71 -9.17
CA LYS A 74 -10.10 -10.62 -8.94
C LYS A 74 -10.55 -10.48 -7.49
N CYS A 75 -11.69 -9.83 -7.27
CA CYS A 75 -12.37 -9.89 -5.98
C CYS A 75 -12.66 -11.36 -5.68
N VAL A 76 -12.27 -11.83 -4.50
CA VAL A 76 -12.67 -13.15 -4.04
C VAL A 76 -14.16 -13.05 -3.73
N GLU A 77 -14.99 -13.73 -4.53
CA GLU A 77 -16.43 -13.78 -4.29
C GLU A 77 -16.68 -14.30 -2.87
N PHE A 78 -17.55 -13.60 -2.14
CA PHE A 78 -17.89 -13.94 -0.76
C PHE A 78 -16.68 -13.97 0.20
N VAL A 79 -15.68 -13.10 0.00
CA VAL A 79 -14.48 -13.01 0.88
C VAL A 79 -14.83 -12.87 2.37
N GLU A 80 -15.92 -12.17 2.70
CA GLU A 80 -16.37 -12.03 4.08
C GLU A 80 -16.87 -13.35 4.66
N GLU A 81 -17.60 -14.16 3.89
CA GLU A 81 -18.02 -15.52 4.30
C GLU A 81 -16.79 -16.44 4.39
N LEU A 82 -15.86 -16.31 3.44
CA LEU A 82 -14.63 -17.07 3.41
C LEU A 82 -13.75 -16.86 4.64
N LEU A 83 -13.61 -15.60 5.08
CA LEU A 83 -12.76 -15.22 6.22
C LEU A 83 -13.51 -15.27 7.56
N PHE A 84 -14.79 -14.89 7.57
CA PHE A 84 -15.57 -14.62 8.78
C PHE A 84 -16.86 -15.43 8.90
N GLY A 85 -17.16 -16.35 7.97
CA GLY A 85 -18.38 -17.17 7.99
C GLY A 85 -18.57 -17.94 9.29
N ARG A 86 -17.48 -18.37 9.95
CA ARG A 86 -17.50 -18.99 11.29
C ARG A 86 -18.09 -18.10 12.39
N PHE A 87 -18.18 -16.79 12.18
CA PHE A 87 -18.73 -15.80 13.10
C PHE A 87 -20.12 -15.29 12.68
N ARG A 88 -20.67 -15.82 11.57
CA ARG A 88 -21.99 -15.44 11.07
C ARG A 88 -23.07 -15.88 12.06
N LYS A 89 -24.13 -15.07 12.18
CA LYS A 89 -25.33 -15.47 12.91
C LYS A 89 -26.14 -16.45 12.07
N GLY A 90 -25.98 -17.75 12.34
CA GLY A 90 -26.59 -18.85 11.59
C GLY A 90 -25.54 -19.85 11.11
N GLU A 91 -25.95 -20.88 10.39
CA GLU A 91 -25.00 -21.80 9.75
C GLU A 91 -24.23 -21.07 8.63
N PRO A 92 -22.92 -21.29 8.49
CA PRO A 92 -22.13 -20.78 7.37
C PRO A 92 -22.68 -21.26 6.01
N LEU A 93 -22.37 -20.54 4.93
CA LEU A 93 -22.63 -21.08 3.59
C LEU A 93 -21.76 -22.33 3.39
N GLU A 94 -22.41 -23.46 3.12
CA GLU A 94 -21.77 -24.74 2.88
C GLU A 94 -20.77 -24.61 1.71
N ASP A 95 -19.58 -25.19 1.87
CA ASP A 95 -18.43 -25.13 0.94
C ASP A 95 -17.73 -23.76 0.78
N MET A 96 -18.07 -22.73 1.56
CA MET A 96 -17.50 -21.38 1.40
C MET A 96 -16.62 -20.89 2.55
N VAL A 97 -16.30 -21.72 3.54
CA VAL A 97 -15.41 -21.37 4.65
C VAL A 97 -14.03 -21.95 4.40
N MET A 98 -12.98 -21.13 4.56
CA MET A 98 -11.60 -21.61 4.44
C MET A 98 -11.33 -22.78 5.41
N PRO A 99 -10.76 -23.90 4.93
CA PRO A 99 -10.28 -24.96 5.80
C PRO A 99 -8.97 -24.48 6.42
N PHE A 100 -9.05 -23.81 7.56
CA PHE A 100 -7.89 -23.55 8.40
C PHE A 100 -7.61 -24.77 9.28
#